data_AF-A0A0G2T6C4-F1
#
_entry.id   AF-A0A0G2T6C4-F1
#
_cell.length_a   1.000
_cell.length_b   1.000
_cell.length_c   1.000
_cell.angle_alpha   90.00
_cell.angle_beta   90.00
_cell.angle_gamma   90.00
#
_symmetry.space_group_name_H-M   'P 1'
#
loop_
_entity.id
_entity.type
_entity.pdbx_description
1 polymer ?
#
loop_
_entity_poly.entity_id
_entity_poly.type
_entity_poly.pdbx_seq_one_letter_code
_entity_poly.pdbx_strand_id
1 'polypeptide(L)'
;MGALHSSPGQPEYVGLAEKTGFSFEQIGVLHKRFKQLSHSEETLQRDHFNEIPDLACNPIRSQIIEAFFDRRNFRQNGEGTVEEIGFEEFLVVMSHFRPPSLHVTQEQREGVRREKLRFLFNMHDTDNDGTITLEEYRHVVEELLSLSEVMETDTAKSIADAAMLEVASISMGHME
;
A
#
# COMPACT_ATOMS: atom_id res chain seq x y z
N MET A 1 -7.34 -12.03 36.88
CA MET A 1 -7.31 -10.56 37.00
C MET A 1 -6.11 -10.06 36.22
N GLY A 2 -6.30 -9.07 35.34
CA GLY A 2 -5.19 -8.44 34.59
C GLY A 2 -5.56 -8.13 33.15
N ALA A 3 -6.58 -7.31 32.94
CA ALA A 3 -6.86 -6.74 31.62
C ALA A 3 -5.85 -5.62 31.35
N LEU A 4 -4.95 -5.83 30.39
CA LEU A 4 -4.14 -4.76 29.80
C LEU A 4 -5.05 -3.90 28.92
N HIS A 5 -5.85 -3.05 29.56
CA HIS A 5 -6.41 -1.89 28.90
C HIS A 5 -5.29 -0.87 28.73
N SER A 6 -4.55 -0.95 27.63
CA SER A 6 -3.67 0.13 27.20
C SER A 6 -4.54 1.35 26.92
N SER A 7 -4.44 2.35 27.80
CA SER A 7 -5.14 3.62 27.68
C SER A 7 -4.60 4.41 26.48
N PRO A 8 -5.46 5.09 25.69
CA PRO A 8 -5.08 5.83 24.47
C PRO A 8 -4.24 7.10 24.73
N GLY A 9 -3.60 7.23 25.89
CA GLY A 9 -2.79 8.38 26.30
C GLY A 9 -1.29 8.11 26.38
N GLN A 10 -0.79 6.99 25.85
CA GLN A 10 0.67 6.76 25.82
C GLN A 10 1.36 7.76 24.87
N PRO A 11 2.52 8.32 25.24
CA PRO A 11 3.28 9.26 24.40
C PRO A 11 3.65 8.69 23.03
N GLU A 12 3.73 7.36 22.94
CA GLU A 12 3.92 6.61 21.70
C GLU A 12 2.78 6.85 20.68
N TYR A 13 1.52 6.91 21.13
CA TYR A 13 0.38 7.21 20.26
C TYR A 13 0.36 8.66 19.78
N VAL A 14 0.94 9.59 20.55
CA VAL A 14 1.06 11.00 20.15
C VAL A 14 2.04 11.12 18.98
N GLY A 15 3.21 10.48 19.09
CA GLY A 15 4.18 10.44 17.99
C GLY A 15 3.62 9.74 16.74
N LEU A 16 2.84 8.68 16.91
CA LEU A 16 2.18 7.99 15.80
C LEU A 16 1.10 8.86 15.15
N ALA A 17 0.30 9.61 15.93
CA ALA A 17 -0.70 10.54 15.41
C ALA A 17 -0.08 11.67 14.58
N GLU A 18 1.05 12.25 15.04
CA GLU A 18 1.77 13.27 14.28
C GLU A 18 2.39 12.71 13.00
N LYS A 19 3.00 11.52 13.06
CA LYS A 19 3.63 10.88 11.89
C LYS A 19 2.60 10.48 10.82
N THR A 20 1.50 9.88 11.24
CA THR A 20 0.53 9.26 10.32
C THR A 20 -0.69 10.13 10.05
N GLY A 21 -0.92 11.16 10.85
CA GLY A 21 -2.07 12.06 10.80
C GLY A 21 -3.40 11.42 11.25
N PHE A 22 -3.39 10.20 11.80
CA PHE A 22 -4.59 9.59 12.37
C PHE A 22 -4.98 10.25 13.71
N SER A 23 -6.28 10.32 13.99
CA SER A 23 -6.74 10.69 15.33
C SER A 23 -6.47 9.56 16.32
N PHE A 24 -6.40 9.88 17.62
CA PHE A 24 -6.24 8.86 18.67
C PHE A 24 -7.33 7.77 18.63
N GLU A 25 -8.56 8.13 18.28
CA GLU A 25 -9.66 7.18 18.10
C GLU A 25 -9.40 6.23 16.92
N GLN A 26 -8.94 6.77 15.78
CA GLN A 26 -8.59 5.97 14.60
C GLN A 26 -7.42 5.03 14.90
N ILE A 27 -6.40 5.52 15.60
CA ILE A 27 -5.27 4.70 16.04
C ILE A 27 -5.73 3.58 16.96
N GLY A 28 -6.63 3.86 17.91
CA GLY A 28 -7.21 2.83 18.79
C GLY A 28 -7.99 1.74 18.01
N VAL A 29 -8.77 2.13 17.01
CA VAL A 29 -9.47 1.18 16.13
C VAL A 29 -8.49 0.34 15.31
N LEU A 30 -7.46 0.97 14.74
CA LEU A 30 -6.42 0.28 13.98
C LEU A 30 -5.59 -0.66 14.87
N HIS A 31 -5.29 -0.27 16.10
CA HIS A 31 -4.62 -1.12 17.09
C HIS A 31 -5.44 -2.36 17.43
N LYS A 32 -6.75 -2.20 17.61
CA LYS A 32 -7.66 -3.34 17.82
C LYS A 32 -7.66 -4.28 16.62
N ARG A 33 -7.70 -3.75 15.40
CA ARG A 33 -7.65 -4.55 14.16
C ARG A 33 -6.30 -5.26 14.00
N PHE A 34 -5.20 -4.56 14.29
CA PHE A 34 -3.85 -5.14 14.30
C PHE A 34 -3.78 -6.36 15.23
N LYS A 35 -4.24 -6.21 16.48
CA LYS A 35 -4.26 -7.31 17.46
C LYS A 35 -5.19 -8.46 17.08
N GLN A 36 -6.27 -8.19 16.36
CA GLN A 36 -7.14 -9.25 15.82
C GLN A 36 -6.45 -10.02 14.70
N LEU A 37 -5.73 -9.32 13.83
CA LEU A 37 -5.02 -9.91 12.70
C LEU A 37 -3.76 -10.66 13.15
N SER A 38 -3.05 -10.17 14.16
CA SER A 38 -1.83 -10.79 14.71
C SER A 38 -2.11 -11.89 15.74
N HIS A 39 -3.36 -12.32 15.93
CA HIS A 39 -3.72 -13.26 17.01
C HIS A 39 -3.21 -12.84 18.40
N SER A 40 -3.20 -11.53 18.67
CA SER A 40 -2.65 -10.86 19.87
C SER A 40 -1.12 -10.73 19.96
N GLU A 41 -0.37 -11.17 18.95
CA GLU A 41 1.08 -11.00 18.85
C GLU A 41 1.50 -9.53 18.65
N GLU A 42 2.79 -9.25 18.83
CA GLU A 42 3.37 -7.92 18.69
C GLU A 42 3.76 -7.59 17.23
N THR A 43 3.87 -8.60 16.37
CA THR A 43 4.22 -8.46 14.96
C THR A 43 3.18 -9.11 14.04
N LEU A 44 3.16 -8.70 12.78
CA LEU A 44 2.37 -9.31 11.71
C LEU A 44 3.30 -9.97 10.70
N GLN A 45 2.95 -11.18 10.28
CA GLN A 45 3.60 -11.94 9.21
C GLN A 45 2.71 -11.96 7.97
N ARG A 46 3.29 -12.30 6.81
CA ARG A 46 2.55 -12.41 5.53
C ARG A 46 1.35 -13.35 5.63
N ASP A 47 1.51 -14.45 6.36
CA ASP A 47 0.46 -15.47 6.51
C ASP A 47 -0.80 -14.94 7.22
N HIS A 48 -0.66 -13.98 8.12
CA HIS A 48 -1.81 -13.36 8.79
C HIS A 48 -2.73 -12.64 7.80
N PHE A 49 -2.21 -12.12 6.69
CA PHE A 49 -3.02 -11.47 5.65
C PHE A 49 -3.83 -12.47 4.81
N ASN A 50 -3.41 -13.75 4.75
CA ASN A 50 -4.17 -14.79 4.03
C ASN A 50 -5.49 -15.13 4.72
N GLU A 51 -5.62 -14.83 6.01
CA GLU A 51 -6.86 -15.05 6.76
C GLU A 51 -7.95 -14.01 6.46
N ILE A 52 -7.61 -12.90 5.77
CA ILE A 52 -8.56 -11.83 5.44
C ILE A 52 -9.41 -12.25 4.23
N PRO A 53 -10.72 -12.55 4.40
CA PRO A 53 -11.53 -13.08 3.30
C PRO A 53 -11.72 -12.07 2.16
N ASP A 54 -11.88 -10.79 2.51
CA ASP A 54 -12.04 -9.70 1.53
C ASP A 54 -10.77 -9.50 0.69
N LEU A 55 -9.60 -9.82 1.26
CA LEU A 55 -8.33 -9.75 0.55
C LEU A 55 -8.13 -10.97 -0.36
N ALA A 56 -8.68 -12.14 0.00
CA ALA A 56 -8.54 -13.37 -0.77
C ALA A 56 -9.12 -13.24 -2.20
N CYS A 57 -10.23 -12.51 -2.34
CA CYS A 57 -10.89 -12.25 -3.63
C CYS A 57 -10.34 -11.03 -4.38
N ASN A 58 -9.33 -10.34 -3.83
CA ASN A 58 -8.78 -9.14 -4.44
C ASN A 58 -7.71 -9.50 -5.49
N PRO A 59 -7.82 -9.04 -6.76
CA PRO A 59 -6.86 -9.33 -7.80
C PRO A 59 -5.44 -8.86 -7.49
N ILE A 60 -5.33 -7.73 -6.80
CA ILE A 60 -4.03 -7.13 -6.44
C ILE A 60 -3.57 -7.55 -5.03
N ARG A 61 -4.05 -8.70 -4.53
CA ARG A 61 -3.75 -9.18 -3.18
C ARG A 61 -2.24 -9.30 -2.96
N SER A 62 -1.54 -9.94 -3.88
CA SER A 62 -0.09 -10.19 -3.77
C SER A 62 0.67 -8.88 -3.63
N GLN A 63 0.36 -7.88 -4.46
CA GLN A 63 0.99 -6.57 -4.40
C GLN A 63 0.63 -5.81 -3.12
N ILE A 64 -0.62 -5.90 -2.64
CA ILE A 64 -1.00 -5.30 -1.36
C ILE A 64 -0.16 -5.91 -0.23
N ILE A 65 -0.07 -7.25 -0.16
CA ILE A 65 0.71 -7.93 0.87
C ILE A 65 2.17 -7.50 0.78
N GLU A 66 2.81 -7.62 -0.39
CA GLU A 66 4.22 -7.24 -0.54
C GLU A 66 4.46 -5.76 -0.19
N ALA A 67 3.54 -4.86 -0.53
CA ALA A 67 3.66 -3.45 -0.15
C ALA A 67 3.63 -3.20 1.37
N PHE A 68 2.98 -4.06 2.17
CA PHE A 68 3.04 -4.00 3.63
C PHE A 68 4.41 -4.41 4.19
N PHE A 69 5.14 -5.28 3.49
CA PHE A 69 6.43 -5.82 3.91
C PHE A 69 7.62 -5.17 3.20
N ASP A 70 7.39 -4.18 2.34
CA ASP A 70 8.44 -3.45 1.65
C ASP A 70 8.96 -2.28 2.50
N ARG A 71 10.27 -2.29 2.79
CA ARG A 71 10.91 -1.24 3.59
C ARG A 71 10.86 0.14 2.94
N ARG A 72 10.73 0.21 1.60
CA ARG A 72 10.57 1.47 0.86
C ARG A 72 9.29 2.21 1.21
N ASN A 73 8.29 1.49 1.73
CA ASN A 73 6.99 2.05 2.13
C ASN A 73 6.99 2.49 3.59
N PHE A 74 7.99 2.09 4.37
CA PHE A 74 8.24 2.69 5.68
C PHE A 74 8.98 4.01 5.41
N ARG A 75 8.68 5.07 6.16
CA ARG A 75 9.28 6.41 5.95
C ARG A 75 10.82 6.47 6.14
N GLN A 76 11.46 5.32 6.30
CA GLN A 76 12.90 5.14 6.32
C GLN A 76 13.32 4.62 4.94
N ASN A 77 14.30 5.27 4.31
CA ASN A 77 14.84 4.87 3.00
C ASN A 77 15.62 3.53 3.10
N GLY A 78 14.94 2.45 3.48
CA GLY A 78 15.47 1.10 3.51
C GLY A 78 15.15 0.38 2.21
N GLU A 79 16.11 -0.40 1.72
CA GLU A 79 15.90 -1.30 0.59
C GLU A 79 15.58 -2.70 1.10
N GLY A 80 14.76 -3.43 0.33
CA GLY A 80 14.40 -4.82 0.58
C GLY A 80 13.09 -5.01 1.35
N THR A 81 12.74 -6.28 1.58
CA THR A 81 11.53 -6.68 2.29
C THR A 81 11.83 -7.11 3.72
N VAL A 82 10.83 -7.00 4.60
CA VAL A 82 10.83 -7.58 5.95
C VAL A 82 9.96 -8.83 5.98
N GLU A 83 10.24 -9.74 6.89
CA GLU A 83 9.37 -10.90 7.15
C GLU A 83 8.21 -10.55 8.10
N GLU A 84 8.46 -9.62 9.01
CA GLU A 84 7.51 -9.19 10.04
C GLU A 84 7.43 -7.67 10.15
N ILE A 85 6.24 -7.16 10.47
CA ILE A 85 6.00 -5.73 10.73
C ILE A 85 5.37 -5.50 12.10
N GLY A 86 5.75 -4.41 12.76
CA GLY A 86 5.14 -3.98 14.01
C GLY A 86 3.91 -3.09 13.78
N PHE A 87 3.36 -2.59 14.89
CA PHE A 87 2.21 -1.69 14.84
C PHE A 87 2.52 -0.33 14.23
N GLU A 88 3.74 0.20 14.44
CA GLU A 88 4.15 1.47 13.84
C GLU A 88 4.22 1.37 12.31
N GLU A 89 4.89 0.33 11.78
CA GLU A 89 4.98 0.09 10.34
C GLU A 89 3.59 -0.11 9.71
N PHE A 90 2.74 -0.90 10.37
CA PHE A 90 1.35 -1.09 9.95
C PHE A 90 0.61 0.25 9.82
N LEU A 91 0.71 1.12 10.83
CA LEU A 91 0.08 2.44 10.79
C LEU A 91 0.65 3.34 9.69
N VAL A 92 1.97 3.29 9.45
CA VAL A 92 2.61 4.05 8.37
C VAL A 92 2.06 3.63 7.02
N VAL A 93 1.99 2.32 6.74
CA VAL A 93 1.41 1.81 5.48
C VAL A 93 -0.06 2.22 5.35
N MET A 94 -0.85 2.05 6.42
CA MET A 94 -2.25 2.48 6.45
C MET A 94 -2.44 3.99 6.22
N SER A 95 -1.45 4.81 6.56
CA SER A 95 -1.52 6.27 6.39
C SER A 95 -1.59 6.70 4.92
N HIS A 96 -1.02 5.91 4.00
CA HIS A 96 -1.07 6.17 2.55
C HIS A 96 -2.49 6.04 1.97
N PHE A 97 -3.33 5.20 2.58
CA PHE A 97 -4.71 4.98 2.12
C PHE A 97 -5.70 6.02 2.65
N ARG A 98 -5.27 6.94 3.52
CA ARG A 98 -6.18 7.93 4.11
C ARG A 98 -6.79 8.85 3.05
N PRO A 99 -8.08 9.18 3.15
CA PRO A 99 -8.67 10.18 2.26
C PRO A 99 -7.94 11.53 2.44
N PRO A 100 -7.66 12.26 1.35
CA PRO A 100 -7.08 13.59 1.45
C PRO A 100 -8.05 14.49 2.22
N SER A 101 -7.56 15.17 3.24
CA SER A 101 -8.38 16.14 3.99
C SER A 101 -8.78 17.30 3.06
N LEU A 102 -10.03 17.78 3.22
CA LEU A 102 -10.56 18.89 2.41
C LEU A 102 -9.95 20.25 2.79
N HIS A 103 -9.30 20.35 3.96
CA HIS A 103 -8.79 21.59 4.55
C HIS A 103 -7.25 21.72 4.51
N VAL A 104 -6.58 21.13 3.54
CA VAL A 104 -5.12 21.21 3.38
C VAL A 104 -4.73 22.23 2.31
N THR A 105 -3.54 22.82 2.42
CA THR A 105 -3.02 23.71 1.38
C THR A 105 -2.76 22.93 0.09
N GLN A 106 -2.61 23.66 -1.02
CA GLN A 106 -2.30 23.04 -2.30
C GLN A 106 -0.95 22.29 -2.26
N GLU A 107 0.06 22.83 -1.57
CA GLU A 107 1.37 22.15 -1.44
C GLU A 107 1.27 20.87 -0.63
N GLN A 108 0.49 20.86 0.46
CA GLN A 108 0.27 19.68 1.27
C GLN A 108 -0.50 18.59 0.51
N ARG A 109 -1.50 18.99 -0.30
CA ARG A 109 -2.24 18.08 -1.17
C ARG A 109 -1.31 17.43 -2.19
N GLU A 110 -0.43 18.20 -2.80
CA GLU A 110 0.55 17.70 -3.76
C GLU A 110 1.57 16.76 -3.12
N GLY A 111 2.03 17.06 -1.89
CA GLY A 111 2.88 16.18 -1.10
C GLY A 111 2.22 14.82 -0.83
N VAL A 112 0.98 14.83 -0.32
CA VAL A 112 0.21 13.59 -0.08
C VAL A 112 -0.03 12.83 -1.38
N ARG A 113 -0.36 13.52 -2.47
CA ARG A 113 -0.54 12.89 -3.79
C ARG A 113 0.75 12.22 -4.25
N ARG A 114 1.90 12.87 -4.08
CA ARG A 114 3.22 12.32 -4.44
C ARG A 114 3.57 11.11 -3.61
N GLU A 115 3.34 11.15 -2.29
CA GLU A 115 3.57 10.00 -1.40
C GLU A 115 2.71 8.79 -1.78
N LYS A 116 1.43 9.01 -2.11
CA LYS A 116 0.54 7.95 -2.58
C LYS A 116 0.94 7.37 -3.93
N LEU A 117 1.34 8.23 -4.87
CA LEU A 117 1.84 7.78 -6.16
C LEU A 117 3.13 6.97 -6.01
N ARG A 118 4.04 7.41 -5.14
CA ARG A 118 5.26 6.65 -4.83
C ARG A 118 4.94 5.28 -4.23
N PHE A 119 4.02 5.23 -3.27
CA PHE A 119 3.57 3.97 -2.68
C PHE A 119 2.96 3.03 -3.72
N LEU A 120 2.06 3.53 -4.58
CA LEU A 120 1.46 2.73 -5.65
C LEU A 120 2.50 2.28 -6.69
N PHE A 121 3.49 3.13 -6.97
CA PHE A 121 4.59 2.78 -7.85
C PHE A 121 5.41 1.63 -7.27
N ASN A 122 5.85 1.74 -6.01
CA ASN A 122 6.59 0.69 -5.31
C ASN A 122 5.79 -0.63 -5.18
N MET A 123 4.45 -0.55 -5.14
CA MET A 123 3.58 -1.71 -5.12
C MET A 123 3.60 -2.51 -6.44
N HIS A 124 3.89 -1.86 -7.57
CA HIS A 124 3.91 -2.49 -8.90
C HIS A 124 5.34 -2.77 -9.40
N ASP A 125 6.30 -1.92 -9.02
CA ASP A 125 7.74 -2.08 -9.26
C ASP A 125 8.30 -3.13 -8.28
N THR A 126 8.34 -4.38 -8.74
CA THR A 126 8.69 -5.56 -7.94
C THR A 126 10.20 -5.79 -7.93
N ASP A 127 10.91 -5.40 -9.00
CA ASP A 127 12.35 -5.58 -9.14
C ASP A 127 13.18 -4.41 -8.60
N ASN A 128 12.52 -3.34 -8.18
CA ASN A 128 13.11 -2.12 -7.62
C ASN A 128 14.03 -1.39 -8.61
N ASP A 129 13.84 -1.57 -9.92
CA ASP A 129 14.64 -0.88 -10.92
C ASP A 129 14.22 0.60 -11.11
N GLY A 130 13.14 1.01 -10.46
CA GLY A 130 12.60 2.37 -10.51
C GLY A 130 11.74 2.65 -11.75
N THR A 131 11.39 1.63 -12.52
CA THR A 131 10.61 1.67 -13.76
C THR A 131 9.58 0.55 -13.75
N ILE A 132 8.29 0.87 -13.98
CA ILE A 132 7.31 -0.20 -14.19
C ILE A 132 7.52 -0.73 -15.62
N THR A 133 8.05 -1.95 -15.72
CA THR A 133 8.29 -2.60 -17.01
C THR A 133 6.97 -2.98 -17.69
N LEU A 134 7.02 -3.21 -19.01
CA LEU A 134 5.84 -3.67 -19.75
C LEU A 134 5.32 -5.01 -19.22
N GLU A 135 6.22 -5.88 -18.76
CA GLU A 135 5.86 -7.19 -18.22
C GLU A 135 5.12 -7.06 -16.88
N GLU A 136 5.60 -6.22 -15.97
CA GLU A 136 4.91 -5.92 -14.70
C GLU A 136 3.56 -5.27 -14.94
N TYR A 137 3.48 -4.31 -15.88
CA TYR A 137 2.22 -3.66 -16.22
C TYR A 137 1.21 -4.63 -16.83
N ARG A 138 1.65 -5.52 -17.72
CA ARG A 138 0.80 -6.59 -18.29
C ARG A 138 0.25 -7.48 -17.19
N HIS A 139 1.09 -7.91 -16.24
CA HIS A 139 0.66 -8.76 -15.13
C HIS A 139 -0.45 -8.10 -14.30
N VAL A 140 -0.29 -6.81 -13.97
CA VAL A 140 -1.30 -6.04 -13.23
C VAL A 140 -2.61 -5.93 -14.01
N VAL A 141 -2.54 -5.62 -15.31
CA VAL A 141 -3.73 -5.51 -16.17
C VAL A 141 -4.43 -6.86 -16.31
N GLU A 142 -3.68 -7.95 -16.49
CA GLU A 142 -4.21 -9.31 -16.56
C GLU A 142 -4.91 -9.71 -15.26
N GLU A 143 -4.32 -9.45 -14.10
CA GLU A 143 -4.95 -9.74 -12.80
C GLU A 143 -6.24 -8.93 -12.62
N LEU A 144 -6.22 -7.62 -12.87
CA LEU A 144 -7.40 -6.76 -12.73
C LEU A 144 -8.54 -7.18 -13.66
N LEU A 145 -8.22 -7.63 -14.88
CA LEU A 145 -9.20 -8.07 -15.86
C LEU A 145 -9.57 -9.56 -15.73
N SER A 146 -8.84 -10.34 -14.95
CA SER A 146 -9.11 -11.77 -14.73
C SER A 146 -10.48 -12.04 -14.08
N LEU A 147 -11.01 -11.08 -13.33
CA LEU A 147 -12.37 -11.14 -12.77
C LEU A 147 -13.47 -10.91 -13.82
N SER A 148 -13.12 -10.40 -15.00
CA SER A 148 -14.06 -10.26 -16.10
C SER A 148 -14.14 -11.57 -16.88
N GLU A 149 -15.25 -12.29 -16.70
CA GLU A 149 -15.55 -13.60 -17.31
C GLU A 149 -15.54 -13.61 -18.85
N VAL A 150 -15.38 -12.43 -19.48
CA VAL A 150 -15.56 -12.18 -20.91
C VAL A 150 -14.23 -11.98 -21.65
N MET A 151 -13.09 -11.89 -20.96
CA MET A 151 -11.85 -11.42 -21.59
C MET A 151 -10.80 -12.53 -21.77
N GLU A 152 -10.42 -12.75 -23.03
CA GLU A 152 -9.26 -13.57 -23.36
C GLU A 152 -7.97 -12.86 -22.92
N THR A 153 -7.01 -13.62 -22.38
CA THR A 153 -5.70 -13.11 -21.91
C THR A 153 -4.96 -12.27 -22.97
N ASP A 154 -5.14 -12.60 -24.26
CA ASP A 154 -4.55 -11.84 -25.36
C ASP A 154 -5.14 -10.44 -25.53
N THR A 155 -6.39 -10.22 -25.14
CA THR A 155 -7.01 -8.88 -25.15
C THR A 155 -6.44 -8.01 -24.04
N ALA A 156 -6.22 -8.58 -22.84
CA ALA A 156 -5.58 -7.86 -21.73
C ALA A 156 -4.15 -7.42 -22.08
N LYS A 157 -3.37 -8.29 -22.74
CA LYS A 157 -2.03 -7.96 -23.26
C LYS A 157 -2.07 -6.83 -24.29
N SER A 158 -3.01 -6.90 -25.24
CA SER A 158 -3.16 -5.85 -26.26
C SER A 158 -3.53 -4.50 -25.65
N ILE A 159 -4.39 -4.48 -24.62
CA ILE A 159 -4.71 -3.26 -23.86
C ILE A 159 -3.47 -2.73 -23.14
N ALA A 160 -2.73 -3.60 -22.47
CA ALA A 160 -1.52 -3.20 -21.76
C ALA A 160 -0.45 -2.62 -22.71
N ASP A 161 -0.26 -3.25 -23.87
CA ASP A 161 0.67 -2.80 -24.91
C ASP A 161 0.26 -1.46 -25.50
N ALA A 162 -1.01 -1.29 -25.83
CA ALA A 162 -1.54 -0.04 -26.36
C ALA A 162 -1.38 1.11 -25.36
N ALA A 163 -1.72 0.88 -24.09
CA ALA A 163 -1.57 1.89 -23.04
C ALA A 163 -0.09 2.27 -22.81
N MET A 164 0.83 1.30 -22.80
CA MET A 164 2.25 1.59 -22.62
C MET A 164 2.85 2.31 -23.82
N LEU A 165 2.40 1.98 -25.04
CA LEU A 165 2.80 2.69 -26.25
C LEU A 165 2.33 4.16 -26.24
N GLU A 166 1.12 4.42 -25.75
CA GLU A 166 0.63 5.78 -25.57
C GLU A 166 1.47 6.56 -24.57
N VAL A 167 1.78 5.97 -23.41
CA VAL A 167 2.64 6.59 -22.38
C VAL A 167 4.02 6.90 -22.94
N ALA A 168 4.62 5.97 -23.68
CA ALA A 168 5.92 6.18 -24.34
C ALA A 168 5.86 7.32 -25.37
N SER A 169 4.77 7.42 -26.14
CA SER A 169 4.59 8.48 -27.15
C SER A 169 4.46 9.87 -26.52
N ILE A 170 3.77 9.99 -25.38
CA ILE A 170 3.59 11.25 -24.65
C ILE A 170 4.90 11.68 -23.97
N SER A 171 5.65 10.72 -23.44
CA SER A 171 6.91 10.99 -22.72
C SER A 171 8.04 11.37 -23.69
N MET A 172 8.13 10.72 -24.85
CA MET A 172 9.08 11.05 -25.91
C MET A 172 8.73 12.36 -26.63
N GLY A 173 7.45 12.73 -26.71
CA GLY A 173 6.99 13.99 -27.30
C GLY A 173 7.26 15.25 -26.45
N HIS A 174 7.73 15.10 -25.20
CA HIS A 174 8.11 16.20 -24.31
C HIS A 174 9.64 16.44 -24.24
N MET A 175 10.44 15.77 -25.08
CA MET A 175 11.90 15.95 -25.20
C MET A 175 12.31 16.91 -26.34
N GLU A 176 11.58 18.01 -26.54
CA GLU A 176 12.02 19.16 -27.37
C GLU A 176 12.30 20.40 -26.52
#